data_AF-X5QCE0-F1
#
_entry.id   AF-X5QCE0-F1
#
_cell.length_a   1.000
_cell.length_b   1.000
_cell.length_c   1.000
_cell.angle_alpha   90.00
_cell.angle_beta   90.00
_cell.angle_gamma   90.00
#
_symmetry.space_group_name_H-M   'P 1'
#
loop_
_entity.id
_entity.type
_entity.pdbx_description
1 polymer ?
#
loop_
_entity_poly.entity_id
_entity_poly.type
_entity_poly.pdbx_seq_one_letter_code
_entity_poly.pdbx_strand_id
1 'polypeptide(L)' 'MSAGQIAKMKKRCASVLSGKGTYDRDLKELCRILARR' A
#
# COMPACT_ATOMS: atom_id res chain seq x y z
N MET A 1 16.18 0.54 -1.52
CA MET A 1 15.23 0.56 -0.39
C MET A 1 15.65 -0.50 0.61
N SER A 2 15.72 -0.16 1.89
CA SER A 2 15.99 -1.15 2.93
C SER A 2 14.75 -1.98 3.22
N ALA A 3 14.91 -3.24 3.65
CA ALA A 3 13.80 -4.14 3.95
C ALA A 3 12.78 -3.53 4.94
N GLY A 4 13.24 -2.77 5.94
CA GLY A 4 12.39 -2.07 6.89
C GLY A 4 11.50 -0.98 6.27
N GLN A 5 11.98 -0.30 5.21
CA GLN A 5 11.17 0.70 4.49
C GLN A 5 10.06 0.02 3.68
N ILE A 6 10.38 -1.11 3.04
CA ILE A 6 9.40 -1.90 2.27
C ILE A 6 8.30 -2.44 3.20
N ALA A 7 8.67 -2.97 4.37
CA ALA A 7 7.70 -3.44 5.36
C ALA A 7 6.76 -2.32 5.84
N LYS A 8 7.29 -1.12 6.08
CA LYS A 8 6.50 0.05 6.49
C LYS A 8 5.55 0.52 5.38
N MET A 9 5.99 0.48 4.12
CA MET A 9 5.14 0.77 2.96
C MET A 9 4.01 -0.26 2.81
N LYS A 10 4.32 -1.56 2.89
CA LYS A 10 3.32 -2.63 2.82
C LYS A 10 2.25 -2.47 3.91
N LYS A 11 2.66 -2.13 5.13
CA LYS A 11 1.74 -1.85 6.25
C LYS A 11 0.79 -0.69 5.95
N ARG A 12 1.29 0.42 5.40
CA ARG A 12 0.45 1.55 4.96
C ARG A 12 -0.52 1.14 3.85
N CYS A 13 -0.06 0.35 2.88
CA CYS A 13 -0.90 -0.14 1.80
C CYS A 13 -2.04 -1.05 2.29
N ALA A 14 -1.80 -1.88 3.31
CA ALA A 14 -2.88 -2.65 3.94
C ALA A 14 -3.96 -1.73 4.52
N SER A 15 -3.59 -0.64 5.18
CA SER A 15 -4.56 0.36 5.69
C SER A 15 -5.32 1.08 4.56
N VAL A 16 -4.67 1.36 3.43
CA VAL A 16 -5.30 1.98 2.25
C VAL A 16 -6.29 1.04 1.58
N LEU A 17 -5.94 -0.24 1.44
CA LEU A 17 -6.78 -1.26 0.81
C LEU A 17 -7.98 -1.65 1.68
N SER A 18 -7.80 -1.68 3.00
CA SER A 18 -8.88 -2.00 3.96
C SER A 18 -9.71 -0.77 4.36
N GLY A 19 -9.23 0.44 4.08
CA GLY A 19 -9.88 1.68 4.47
C GLY A 19 -11.09 2.04 3.61
N LYS A 20 -12.18 2.46 4.26
CA LYS A 20 -13.38 3.05 3.62
C LYS A 20 -13.18 4.49 3.12
N GLY A 21 -11.97 5.03 3.21
CA GLY A 21 -11.66 6.38 2.72
C GLY A 21 -11.71 6.44 1.20
N THR A 22 -11.99 7.64 0.67
CA THR A 22 -11.85 8.04 -0.73
C THR A 22 -10.38 8.11 -1.11
N TYR A 23 -9.63 7.03 -0.92
CA TYR A 23 -8.33 6.89 -1.52
C TYR A 23 -8.51 6.72 -3.02
N ASP A 24 -7.73 7.49 -3.77
CA ASP A 24 -7.74 7.47 -5.23
C ASP A 24 -7.52 6.07 -5.78
N ARG A 25 -8.15 5.79 -6.92
CA ARG A 25 -8.08 4.47 -7.56
C ARG A 25 -6.63 4.11 -7.86
N ASP A 26 -5.84 5.08 -8.32
CA ASP A 26 -4.41 4.95 -8.61
C ASP A 26 -3.59 4.59 -7.37
N LEU A 27 -3.92 5.15 -6.20
CA LEU A 27 -3.22 4.83 -4.95
C LEU A 27 -3.49 3.38 -4.52
N LYS A 28 -4.73 2.91 -4.68
CA LYS A 28 -5.08 1.51 -4.41
C LYS A 28 -4.40 0.55 -5.39
N GLU A 29 -4.29 0.95 -6.65
CA GLU A 29 -3.63 0.16 -7.69
C GLU A 29 -2.12 0.05 -7.44
N LEU A 30 -1.44 1.15 -7.12
CA LEU A 30 -0.05 1.17 -6.71
C LEU A 30 0.18 0.24 -5.50
N CYS A 31 -0.70 0.30 -4.50
CA CYS A 31 -0.61 -0.55 -3.32
C CYS A 31 -0.81 -2.05 -3.63
N ARG A 32 -1.62 -2.41 -4.61
CA ARG A 32 -1.73 -3.81 -5.08
C ARG A 32 -0.43 -4.29 -5.72
N ILE A 33 0.23 -3.46 -6.52
CA ILE A 33 1.51 -3.80 -7.16
C ILE A 33 2.60 -4.00 -6.09
N LEU A 34 2.66 -3.09 -5.11
CA LEU A 34 3.62 -3.12 -4.01
C LEU A 34 3.38 -4.26 -3.01
N ALA A 35 2.14 -4.72 -2.84
CA ALA A 35 1.83 -5.85 -1.97
C ALA A 35 2.25 -7.20 -2.57
N ARG A 36 2.31 -7.32 -3.91
CA ARG A 36 2.71 -8.55 -4.60
C ARG A 36 4.23 -8.74 -4.74
N ARG A 37 4.99 -7.65 -4.77
CA ARG A 37 6.47 -7.67 -4.70
C ARG A 37 6.92 -7.81 -3.26
#